data_AF-A0A2W5S019-F1
#
_entry.id   AF-A0A2W5S019-F1
#
_cell.length_a   1.000
_cell.length_b   1.000
_cell.length_c   1.000
_cell.angle_alpha   90.00
_cell.angle_beta   90.00
_cell.angle_gamma   90.00
#
_symmetry.space_group_name_H-M   'P 1'
#
loop_
_entity.id
_entity.type
_entity.pdbx_description
1 polymer ?
#
loop_
_entity_poly.entity_id
_entity_poly.type
_entity_poly.pdbx_seq_one_letter_code
_entity_poly.pdbx_strand_id
1 'polypeptide(L)'
;MPLTLMARPLPASTPPLRQLHGGHFAFMRALIQGLDARASWDRYLRAEGEGSDRRQVRQTIDWIRQAFAAAARREQRPGTARLILLDPTRFDARVRVERPSLEDFARARGLEDFSEAEQVEAYKEAYPPTPSASRGRGERAQLSRRARVIARQLEALRWLEACAVRAPLAADSPGAWLAPPMARRLERMGLDSLERLVRHINTQGARWWRHVAGIGAGKAARLQAWLQAHEASIGLQLAPHVLAPRRQLDAGAIAQAVPAATALVPLDKLLVPSHLDGRDGRNRAPASRCALEAATDLDAVRRWLNSGARTGQAGRALQPATARSYRKEAERLLLWCVLEHQKPLSSLGAEDLDAYFRFLAAPPPHWCGPRHGQRWSPLWRPVEGPLCAAAIRQARTILQGLFLFLVERGWLIETPLPALLRRQRGRGSALPPNRPIVALV
;
A
#
# COMPACT_ATOMS: atom_id res chain seq x y z
N MET A 1 29.74 -38.96 -23.44
CA MET A 1 28.60 -39.01 -22.50
C MET A 1 29.12 -38.88 -21.08
N PRO A 2 29.20 -37.67 -20.50
CA PRO A 2 29.35 -37.52 -19.05
C PRO A 2 28.01 -37.11 -18.43
N LEU A 3 27.62 -37.85 -17.39
CA LEU A 3 26.41 -37.65 -16.60
C LEU A 3 26.52 -36.33 -15.82
N THR A 4 25.71 -35.33 -16.19
CA THR A 4 25.49 -34.12 -15.41
C THR A 4 24.80 -34.47 -14.11
N LEU A 5 25.54 -34.44 -12.99
CA LEU A 5 24.95 -34.43 -11.65
C LEU A 5 24.03 -33.21 -11.52
N MET A 6 22.72 -33.44 -11.56
CA MET A 6 21.75 -32.42 -11.21
C MET A 6 21.90 -32.11 -9.72
N ALA A 7 22.37 -30.90 -9.42
CA ALA A 7 22.40 -30.37 -8.06
C ALA A 7 20.98 -30.42 -7.48
N ARG A 8 20.83 -31.19 -6.40
CA ARG A 8 19.62 -31.33 -5.61
C ARG A 8 19.25 -29.94 -5.06
N PRO A 9 18.01 -29.46 -5.18
CA PRO A 9 17.62 -28.19 -4.60
C PRO A 9 17.83 -28.24 -3.08
N LEU A 10 18.54 -27.23 -2.55
CA LEU A 10 18.72 -27.03 -1.12
C LEU A 10 17.34 -27.05 -0.43
N PRO A 11 17.17 -27.74 0.71
CA PRO A 11 15.90 -27.73 1.41
C PRO A 11 15.52 -26.29 1.76
N ALA A 12 14.24 -25.95 1.57
CA ALA A 12 13.67 -24.66 1.94
C ALA A 12 14.13 -24.27 3.35
N SER A 13 14.64 -23.04 3.48
CA SER A 13 15.02 -22.47 4.76
C SER A 13 13.89 -22.66 5.77
N THR A 14 14.24 -23.12 6.98
CA THR A 14 13.31 -23.23 8.10
C THR A 14 12.47 -21.94 8.17
N PRO A 15 11.13 -22.02 8.19
CA PRO A 15 10.30 -20.82 8.21
C PRO A 15 10.74 -19.95 9.39
N PRO A 16 10.90 -18.63 9.20
CA PRO A 16 11.43 -17.77 10.24
C PRO A 16 10.56 -17.91 11.50
N LEU A 17 11.22 -18.18 12.62
CA LEU A 17 10.55 -18.23 13.91
C LEU A 17 9.86 -16.88 14.15
N ARG A 18 8.55 -16.94 14.40
CA ARG A 18 7.73 -15.76 14.70
C ARG A 18 8.31 -15.03 15.92
N GLN A 19 8.52 -13.74 15.78
CA GLN A 19 9.20 -12.86 16.73
C GLN A 19 8.21 -12.23 17.70
N LEU A 20 8.72 -11.87 18.88
CA LEU A 20 7.98 -11.14 19.90
C LEU A 20 8.25 -9.64 19.76
N HIS A 21 7.20 -8.84 19.62
CA HIS A 21 7.25 -7.38 19.70
C HIS A 21 6.60 -6.88 21.00
N GLY A 22 6.83 -5.61 21.35
CA GLY A 22 6.34 -4.99 22.59
C GLY A 22 4.83 -5.06 22.80
N GLY A 23 4.05 -5.10 21.71
CA GLY A 23 2.59 -5.30 21.75
C GLY A 23 2.17 -6.61 22.44
N HIS A 24 2.91 -7.72 22.23
CA HIS A 24 2.64 -8.98 22.93
C HIS A 24 2.87 -8.86 24.45
N PHE A 25 3.90 -8.12 24.87
CA PHE A 25 4.18 -7.86 26.28
C PHE A 25 3.13 -6.96 26.93
N ALA A 26 2.75 -5.86 26.26
CA ALA A 26 1.69 -4.97 26.72
C ALA A 26 0.35 -5.70 26.88
N PHE A 27 -0.01 -6.53 25.91
CA PHE A 27 -1.22 -7.35 25.96
C PHE A 27 -1.20 -8.36 27.13
N MET A 28 -0.10 -9.09 27.31
CA MET A 28 0.00 -10.07 28.40
C MET A 28 0.02 -9.42 29.78
N ARG A 29 0.64 -8.25 29.93
CA ARG A 29 0.55 -7.45 31.17
C ARG A 29 -0.89 -7.07 31.49
N ALA A 30 -1.62 -6.58 30.49
CA ALA A 30 -3.03 -6.21 30.64
C ALA A 30 -3.89 -7.40 31.11
N LEU A 31 -3.71 -8.57 30.50
CA LEU A 31 -4.42 -9.80 30.92
C LEU A 31 -4.08 -10.22 32.34
N ILE A 32 -2.81 -10.18 32.74
CA ILE A 32 -2.36 -10.55 34.10
C ILE A 32 -2.93 -9.58 35.15
N GLN A 33 -3.08 -8.30 34.79
CA GLN A 33 -3.68 -7.27 35.64
C GLN A 33 -5.22 -7.33 35.68
N GLY A 34 -5.85 -8.24 34.92
CA GLY A 34 -7.30 -8.41 34.91
C GLY A 34 -8.05 -7.40 34.03
N LEU A 35 -7.37 -6.74 33.09
CA LEU A 35 -8.02 -5.88 32.10
C LEU A 35 -8.80 -6.71 31.08
N ASP A 36 -9.82 -6.10 30.48
CA ASP A 36 -10.65 -6.76 29.46
C ASP A 36 -9.81 -7.23 28.27
N ALA A 37 -9.95 -8.51 27.92
CA ALA A 37 -9.14 -9.15 26.90
C ALA A 37 -9.42 -8.59 25.49
N ARG A 38 -10.68 -8.26 25.19
CA ARG A 38 -11.06 -7.75 23.88
C ARG A 38 -10.57 -6.31 23.68
N ALA A 39 -10.78 -5.44 24.65
CA ALA A 39 -10.28 -4.08 24.63
C ALA A 39 -8.74 -4.04 24.55
N SER A 40 -8.07 -4.93 25.30
CA SER A 40 -6.60 -5.04 25.26
C SER A 40 -6.11 -5.56 23.91
N TRP A 41 -6.84 -6.48 23.26
CA TRP A 41 -6.53 -6.98 21.93
C TRP A 41 -6.58 -5.87 20.88
N ASP A 42 -7.68 -5.11 20.86
CA ASP A 42 -7.87 -4.04 19.87
C ASP A 42 -6.82 -2.94 20.01
N ARG A 43 -6.30 -2.72 21.22
CA ARG A 43 -5.25 -1.75 21.50
C ARG A 43 -3.85 -2.23 21.10
N TYR A 44 -3.49 -3.47 21.39
CA TYR A 44 -2.09 -3.93 21.29
C TYR A 44 -1.82 -4.96 20.18
N LEU A 45 -2.83 -5.74 19.79
CA LEU A 45 -2.71 -6.88 18.86
C LEU A 45 -3.63 -6.74 17.65
N ARG A 46 -4.02 -5.51 17.29
CA ARG A 46 -4.90 -5.28 16.15
C ARG A 46 -4.40 -5.93 14.86
N ALA A 47 -3.09 -5.95 14.63
CA ALA A 47 -2.46 -6.57 13.46
C ALA A 47 -2.63 -8.10 13.39
N GLU A 48 -2.84 -8.77 14.53
CA GLU A 48 -2.94 -10.22 14.63
C GLU A 48 -4.29 -10.75 14.17
N GLY A 49 -5.36 -9.98 14.33
CA GLY A 49 -6.69 -10.51 14.14
C GLY A 49 -7.77 -9.68 14.80
N GLU A 50 -8.98 -10.23 14.83
CA GLU A 50 -10.14 -9.59 15.45
C GLU A 50 -10.31 -10.12 16.86
N GLY A 51 -10.41 -9.23 17.85
CA GLY A 51 -10.57 -9.63 19.25
C GLY A 51 -11.91 -10.30 19.56
N SER A 52 -12.87 -10.28 18.62
CA SER A 52 -14.14 -11.00 18.70
C SER A 52 -14.00 -12.50 18.46
N ASP A 53 -12.98 -12.95 17.72
CA ASP A 53 -12.74 -14.38 17.47
C ASP A 53 -12.05 -15.01 18.70
N ARG A 54 -12.86 -15.54 19.61
CA ARG A 54 -12.39 -16.20 20.84
C ARG A 54 -11.39 -17.33 20.59
N ARG A 55 -11.52 -18.06 19.47
CA ARG A 55 -10.62 -19.16 19.13
C ARG A 55 -9.24 -18.60 18.76
N GLN A 56 -9.21 -17.58 17.91
CA GLN A 56 -7.99 -16.90 17.52
C GLN A 56 -7.28 -16.27 18.73
N VAL A 57 -8.02 -15.56 19.58
CA VAL A 57 -7.48 -14.93 20.79
C VAL A 57 -6.82 -15.97 21.69
N ARG A 58 -7.51 -17.10 21.97
CA ARG A 58 -6.97 -18.18 22.80
C ARG A 58 -5.70 -18.79 22.19
N GLN A 59 -5.73 -19.13 20.90
CA GLN A 59 -4.56 -19.68 20.20
C GLN A 59 -3.36 -18.72 20.23
N THR A 60 -3.62 -17.42 20.11
CA THR A 60 -2.58 -16.39 20.14
C THR A 60 -2.01 -16.23 21.55
N ILE A 61 -2.84 -16.24 22.59
CA ILE A 61 -2.39 -16.24 24.00
C ILE A 61 -1.51 -17.45 24.28
N ASP A 62 -1.94 -18.65 23.86
CA ASP A 62 -1.18 -19.88 24.07
C ASP A 62 0.18 -19.83 23.35
N TRP A 63 0.20 -19.32 22.11
CA TRP A 63 1.46 -19.09 21.38
C TRP A 63 2.35 -18.07 22.09
N ILE A 64 1.84 -16.91 22.54
CA ILE A 64 2.64 -15.90 23.24
C ILE A 64 3.26 -16.50 24.52
N ARG A 65 2.47 -17.23 25.31
CA ARG A 65 2.93 -17.90 26.53
C ARG A 65 4.04 -18.90 26.25
N GLN A 66 3.89 -19.73 25.21
CA GLN A 66 4.91 -20.69 24.79
C GLN A 66 6.17 -20.00 24.28
N ALA A 67 6.04 -18.91 23.50
CA ALA A 67 7.16 -18.12 23.01
C ALA A 67 7.94 -17.45 24.16
N PHE A 68 7.24 -16.89 25.15
CA PHE A 68 7.87 -16.35 26.37
C PHE A 68 8.59 -17.43 27.18
N ALA A 69 7.97 -18.60 27.35
CA ALA A 69 8.62 -19.72 28.05
C ALA A 69 9.87 -20.20 27.30
N ALA A 70 9.82 -20.28 25.97
CA ALA A 70 10.98 -20.62 25.15
C ALA A 70 12.08 -19.56 25.24
N ALA A 71 11.73 -18.26 25.21
CA ALA A 71 12.67 -17.17 25.42
C ALA A 71 13.35 -17.26 26.79
N ALA A 72 12.58 -17.46 27.87
CA ALA A 72 13.13 -17.62 29.22
C ALA A 72 14.06 -18.83 29.36
N ARG A 73 13.81 -19.92 28.62
CA ARG A 73 14.70 -21.10 28.60
C ARG A 73 16.01 -20.83 27.88
N ARG A 74 16.00 -20.08 26.77
CA ARG A 74 17.22 -19.68 26.05
C ARG A 74 18.14 -18.85 26.94
N GLU A 75 17.55 -17.99 27.77
CA GLU A 75 18.24 -17.20 28.79
C GLU A 75 18.53 -17.96 30.10
N GLN A 76 18.45 -19.29 30.09
CA GLN A 76 18.75 -20.17 31.24
C GLN A 76 17.93 -19.89 32.52
N ARG A 77 16.70 -19.36 32.40
CA ARG A 77 15.79 -19.10 33.53
C ARG A 77 14.53 -19.99 33.50
N PRO A 78 14.65 -21.29 33.83
CA PRO A 78 13.51 -22.23 33.80
C PRO A 78 12.40 -21.90 34.82
N GLY A 79 12.75 -21.29 35.96
CA GLY A 79 11.77 -20.82 36.95
C GLY A 79 10.84 -19.72 36.40
N THR A 80 11.39 -18.78 35.64
CA THR A 80 10.64 -17.72 34.96
C THR A 80 9.72 -18.30 33.88
N ALA A 81 10.18 -19.31 33.13
CA ALA A 81 9.35 -20.01 32.15
C ALA A 81 8.12 -20.68 32.79
N ARG A 82 8.29 -21.33 33.96
CA ARG A 82 7.19 -21.92 34.73
C ARG A 82 6.22 -20.86 35.25
N LEU A 83 6.73 -19.72 35.71
CA LEU A 83 5.93 -18.63 36.26
C LEU A 83 5.01 -17.99 35.22
N ILE A 84 5.45 -17.84 33.96
CA ILE A 84 4.64 -17.26 32.88
C ILE A 84 3.50 -18.18 32.43
N LEU A 85 3.74 -19.50 32.48
CA LEU A 85 2.74 -20.51 32.13
C LEU A 85 1.69 -20.70 33.24
N LEU A 86 1.92 -20.16 34.43
CA LEU A 86 1.00 -20.26 35.56
C LEU A 86 -0.23 -19.38 35.32
N ASP A 87 -1.42 -19.99 35.41
CA ASP A 87 -2.69 -19.28 35.31
C ASP A 87 -3.10 -18.70 36.69
N PRO A 88 -3.14 -17.37 36.87
CA PRO A 88 -3.50 -16.75 38.14
C PRO A 88 -4.96 -16.98 38.54
N THR A 89 -5.87 -17.25 37.59
CA THR A 89 -7.29 -17.48 37.88
C THR A 89 -7.54 -18.78 38.64
N ARG A 90 -6.57 -19.72 38.63
CA ARG A 90 -6.61 -20.93 39.46
C ARG A 90 -6.58 -20.64 40.96
N PHE A 91 -6.11 -19.45 41.37
CA PHE A 91 -6.18 -19.02 42.76
C PHE A 91 -7.59 -18.57 43.17
N ASP A 92 -8.45 -18.22 42.22
CA ASP A 92 -9.86 -17.85 42.47
C ASP A 92 -10.78 -19.09 42.51
N ALA A 93 -10.47 -20.12 41.71
CA ALA A 93 -11.31 -21.32 41.55
C ALA A 93 -11.43 -22.21 42.80
N ARG A 94 -10.51 -22.11 43.77
CA ARG A 94 -10.56 -22.90 45.01
C ARG A 94 -11.56 -22.39 46.05
N VAL A 95 -12.29 -21.29 45.76
CA VAL A 95 -13.15 -20.59 46.74
C VAL A 95 -14.65 -20.86 46.57
N ARG A 96 -15.12 -21.39 45.43
CA ARG A 96 -16.54 -21.72 45.27
C ARG A 96 -16.85 -23.13 45.77
N VAL A 97 -16.88 -23.32 47.08
CA VAL A 97 -17.78 -24.33 47.66
C VAL A 97 -19.14 -23.64 47.74
N GLU A 98 -20.00 -23.85 46.75
CA GLU A 98 -21.39 -23.38 46.78
C GLU A 98 -22.07 -24.02 47.99
N ARG A 99 -22.26 -23.22 49.04
CA ARG A 99 -23.16 -23.61 50.12
C ARG A 99 -24.58 -23.32 49.61
N PRO A 100 -25.50 -24.30 49.61
CA PRO A 100 -26.88 -24.07 49.19
C PRO A 100 -27.49 -22.96 50.05
N SER A 101 -28.46 -22.23 49.49
CA SER A 101 -29.24 -21.27 50.28
C SER A 101 -29.94 -22.01 51.42
N LEU A 102 -30.33 -21.28 52.48
CA LEU A 102 -31.06 -21.88 53.59
C LEU A 102 -32.35 -22.55 53.10
N GLU A 103 -33.05 -21.91 52.15
CA GLU A 103 -34.28 -22.39 51.54
C GLU A 103 -34.05 -23.66 50.71
N ASP A 104 -33.00 -23.70 49.88
CA ASP A 104 -32.67 -24.89 49.09
C ASP A 104 -32.22 -26.07 49.98
N PHE A 105 -31.55 -25.76 51.10
CA PHE A 105 -31.16 -26.77 52.08
C PHE A 105 -32.37 -27.31 52.85
N ALA A 106 -33.28 -26.44 53.28
CA ALA A 106 -34.52 -26.84 53.95
C ALA A 106 -35.36 -27.73 53.03
N ARG A 107 -35.51 -27.34 51.77
CA ARG A 107 -36.17 -28.15 50.72
C ARG A 107 -35.53 -29.51 50.53
N ALA A 108 -34.21 -29.56 50.37
CA ALA A 108 -33.48 -30.80 50.13
C ALA A 108 -33.48 -31.76 51.34
N ARG A 109 -33.66 -31.24 52.55
CA ARG A 109 -33.70 -32.02 53.81
C ARG A 109 -35.11 -32.28 54.33
N GLY A 110 -36.15 -31.79 53.64
CA GLY A 110 -37.54 -31.93 54.06
C GLY A 110 -37.86 -31.15 55.35
N LEU A 111 -37.16 -30.03 55.57
CA LEU A 111 -37.30 -29.17 56.74
C LEU A 111 -38.16 -27.92 56.46
N GLU A 112 -38.91 -27.89 55.36
CA GLU A 112 -39.70 -26.72 54.93
C GLU A 112 -40.80 -26.34 55.94
N ASP A 113 -41.35 -27.31 56.67
CA ASP A 113 -42.41 -27.12 57.66
C ASP A 113 -41.89 -26.77 59.08
N PHE A 114 -40.57 -26.71 59.27
CA PHE A 114 -39.93 -26.34 60.54
C PHE A 114 -39.74 -24.83 60.65
N SER A 115 -39.59 -24.31 61.87
CA SER A 115 -39.35 -22.88 62.06
C SER A 115 -38.00 -22.45 61.45
N GLU A 116 -37.90 -21.20 60.95
CA GLU A 116 -36.64 -20.69 60.40
C GLU A 116 -35.46 -20.84 61.38
N ALA A 117 -35.73 -20.75 62.69
CA ALA A 117 -34.71 -20.94 63.73
C ALA A 117 -34.13 -22.37 63.72
N GLU A 118 -34.99 -23.38 63.61
CA GLU A 118 -34.59 -24.79 63.54
C GLU A 118 -33.93 -25.11 62.19
N GLN A 119 -34.43 -24.54 61.09
CA GLN A 119 -33.80 -24.66 59.77
C GLN A 119 -32.37 -24.09 59.79
N VAL A 120 -32.17 -22.92 60.41
CA VAL A 120 -30.87 -22.27 60.57
C VAL A 120 -29.94 -23.09 61.47
N GLU A 121 -30.46 -23.73 62.51
CA GLU A 121 -29.69 -24.57 63.42
C GLU A 121 -29.19 -25.84 62.71
N ALA A 122 -30.09 -26.57 62.04
CA ALA A 122 -29.73 -27.73 61.21
C ALA A 122 -28.76 -27.36 60.07
N TYR A 123 -28.91 -26.17 59.49
CA TYR A 123 -27.96 -25.66 58.49
C TYR A 123 -26.58 -25.38 59.08
N LYS A 124 -26.51 -24.79 60.29
CA LYS A 124 -25.24 -24.54 61.00
C LYS A 124 -24.57 -25.83 61.47
N GLU A 125 -25.34 -26.85 61.81
CA GLU A 125 -24.84 -28.18 62.17
C GLU A 125 -24.28 -28.93 60.95
N ALA A 126 -25.00 -28.91 59.82
CA ALA A 126 -24.56 -29.50 58.57
C ALA A 126 -23.40 -28.72 57.89
N TYR A 127 -23.35 -27.39 58.11
CA TYR A 127 -22.30 -26.50 57.63
C TYR A 127 -21.69 -25.68 58.78
N PRO A 128 -20.83 -26.31 59.62
CA PRO A 128 -20.24 -25.66 60.78
C PRO A 128 -19.66 -24.27 60.43
N PRO A 129 -19.94 -23.23 61.24
CA PRO A 129 -19.39 -21.92 61.02
C PRO A 129 -17.88 -21.96 61.22
N THR A 130 -17.12 -22.01 60.13
CA THR A 130 -15.69 -21.65 60.16
C THR A 130 -15.57 -20.28 60.81
N PRO A 131 -14.71 -20.06 61.83
CA PRO A 131 -14.62 -18.79 62.51
C PRO A 131 -14.48 -17.64 61.50
N SER A 132 -15.34 -16.63 61.58
CA SER A 132 -15.38 -15.50 60.63
C SER A 132 -14.01 -14.85 60.42
N ALA A 133 -13.19 -14.82 61.47
CA ALA A 133 -11.80 -14.36 61.44
C ALA A 133 -10.85 -15.26 60.62
N SER A 134 -11.08 -16.58 60.54
CA SER A 134 -10.28 -17.51 59.71
C SER A 134 -10.67 -17.45 58.24
N ARG A 135 -11.96 -17.22 57.93
CA ARG A 135 -12.48 -17.03 56.56
C ARG A 135 -11.93 -15.74 55.94
N GLY A 136 -12.04 -14.62 56.65
CA GLY A 136 -11.47 -13.34 56.20
C GLY A 136 -9.93 -13.34 56.15
N ARG A 137 -9.25 -14.05 57.06
CA ARG A 137 -7.78 -14.23 57.00
C ARG A 137 -7.36 -15.10 55.82
N GLY A 138 -8.11 -16.15 55.50
CA GLY A 138 -7.89 -17.01 54.35
C GLY A 138 -8.07 -16.27 53.03
N GLU A 139 -9.16 -15.52 52.88
CA GLU A 139 -9.42 -14.68 51.70
C GLU A 139 -8.37 -13.57 51.53
N ARG A 140 -8.02 -12.84 52.60
CA ARG A 140 -6.96 -11.82 52.55
C ARG A 140 -5.58 -12.42 52.23
N ALA A 141 -5.27 -13.60 52.78
CA ALA A 141 -4.02 -14.31 52.49
C ALA A 141 -3.98 -14.82 51.03
N GLN A 142 -5.11 -15.25 50.48
CA GLN A 142 -5.24 -15.66 49.08
C GLN A 142 -5.12 -14.47 48.12
N LEU A 143 -5.82 -13.36 48.40
CA LEU A 143 -5.68 -12.10 47.65
C LEU A 143 -4.24 -11.58 47.68
N SER A 144 -3.57 -11.65 48.85
CA SER A 144 -2.15 -11.31 49.00
C SER A 144 -1.23 -12.29 48.24
N ARG A 145 -1.54 -13.59 48.20
CA ARG A 145 -0.79 -14.57 47.40
C ARG A 145 -0.94 -14.31 45.90
N ARG A 146 -2.17 -14.06 45.43
CA ARG A 146 -2.46 -13.71 44.05
C ARG A 146 -1.73 -12.42 43.64
N ALA A 147 -1.79 -11.38 44.47
CA ALA A 147 -1.08 -10.12 44.23
C ALA A 147 0.44 -10.32 44.11
N ARG A 148 1.05 -11.15 44.99
CA ARG A 148 2.48 -11.50 44.91
C ARG A 148 2.82 -12.27 43.63
N VAL A 149 1.98 -13.21 43.20
CA VAL A 149 2.19 -13.96 41.95
C VAL A 149 2.11 -13.02 40.75
N ILE A 150 1.11 -12.15 40.70
CA ILE A 150 0.95 -11.13 39.66
C ILE A 150 2.17 -10.21 39.60
N ALA A 151 2.64 -9.70 40.75
CA ALA A 151 3.82 -8.83 40.82
C ALA A 151 5.07 -9.51 40.23
N ARG A 152 5.31 -10.79 40.59
CA ARG A 152 6.43 -11.57 40.05
C ARG A 152 6.28 -11.86 38.56
N GLN A 153 5.06 -12.11 38.07
CA GLN A 153 4.80 -12.29 36.64
C GLN A 153 5.08 -11.00 35.84
N LEU A 154 4.69 -9.84 36.38
CA LEU A 154 4.96 -8.55 35.75
C LEU A 154 6.46 -8.24 35.71
N GLU A 155 7.20 -8.57 36.77
CA GLU A 155 8.66 -8.46 36.80
C GLU A 155 9.34 -9.37 35.77
N ALA A 156 8.89 -10.63 35.70
CA ALA A 156 9.35 -11.58 34.70
C ALA A 156 9.11 -11.07 33.27
N LEU A 157 7.94 -10.48 33.00
CA LEU A 157 7.63 -9.89 31.69
C LEU A 157 8.49 -8.68 31.38
N ARG A 158 8.73 -7.77 32.35
CA ARG A 158 9.63 -6.62 32.14
C ARG A 158 11.04 -7.06 31.80
N TRP A 159 11.57 -8.04 32.53
CA TRP A 159 12.90 -8.58 32.25
C TRP A 159 12.97 -9.24 30.86
N LEU A 160 11.97 -10.06 30.50
CA LEU A 160 11.92 -10.66 29.16
C LEU A 160 11.74 -9.63 28.05
N GLU A 161 11.00 -8.55 28.30
CA GLU A 161 10.83 -7.46 27.33
C GLU A 161 12.19 -6.85 26.97
N ALA A 162 13.07 -6.66 27.97
CA ALA A 162 14.42 -6.13 27.77
C ALA A 162 15.35 -7.06 26.96
N CYS A 163 15.17 -8.38 27.07
CA CYS A 163 16.05 -9.35 26.41
C CYS A 163 15.51 -9.88 25.07
N ALA A 164 14.19 -9.96 24.91
CA ALA A 164 13.57 -10.71 23.81
C ALA A 164 12.81 -9.86 22.78
N VAL A 165 12.54 -8.57 23.05
CA VAL A 165 11.91 -7.69 22.07
C VAL A 165 12.89 -7.35 20.97
N ARG A 166 12.45 -7.54 19.73
CA ARG A 166 13.13 -7.03 18.54
C ARG A 166 12.21 -6.04 17.84
N ALA A 167 12.80 -5.06 17.16
CA ALA A 167 12.07 -4.17 16.26
C ALA A 167 12.07 -4.77 14.85
N PRO A 168 10.99 -4.60 14.07
CA PRO A 168 10.92 -5.06 12.68
C PRO A 168 11.84 -4.22 11.79
N LEU A 169 12.64 -4.92 10.97
CA LEU A 169 13.55 -4.35 9.98
C LEU A 169 13.01 -4.55 8.56
N ALA A 170 13.46 -3.73 7.61
CA ALA A 170 13.01 -3.76 6.21
C ALA A 170 13.13 -5.15 5.55
N ALA A 171 14.23 -5.85 5.81
CA ALA A 171 14.54 -7.16 5.22
C ALA A 171 13.80 -8.33 5.89
N ASP A 172 13.12 -8.11 7.02
CA ASP A 172 12.43 -9.18 7.73
C ASP A 172 11.23 -9.70 6.92
N SER A 173 10.99 -11.01 7.00
CA SER A 173 9.79 -11.60 6.42
C SER A 173 8.53 -11.19 7.20
N PRO A 174 7.38 -10.97 6.53
CA PRO A 174 6.11 -10.77 7.21
C PRO A 174 5.74 -11.93 8.16
N GLY A 175 6.21 -13.15 7.90
CA GLY A 175 6.03 -14.32 8.76
C GLY A 175 6.70 -14.22 10.13
N ALA A 176 7.74 -13.38 10.25
CA ALA A 176 8.36 -13.08 11.52
C ALA A 176 7.44 -12.23 12.43
N TRP A 177 6.56 -11.41 11.86
CA TRP A 177 5.87 -10.35 12.61
C TRP A 177 4.34 -10.44 12.60
N LEU A 178 3.76 -11.09 11.60
CA LEU A 178 2.31 -11.14 11.41
C LEU A 178 1.75 -12.54 11.70
N ALA A 179 0.44 -12.61 11.91
CA ALA A 179 -0.27 -13.86 12.05
C ALA A 179 0.00 -14.81 10.84
N PRO A 180 0.27 -16.11 11.06
CA PRO A 180 0.67 -17.03 9.99
C PRO A 180 -0.28 -17.08 8.77
N PRO A 181 -1.62 -17.03 8.91
CA PRO A 181 -2.51 -16.98 7.75
C PRO A 181 -2.36 -15.70 6.92
N MET A 182 -1.99 -14.57 7.53
CA MET A 182 -1.75 -13.31 6.83
C MET A 182 -0.41 -13.36 6.11
N ALA A 183 0.66 -13.71 6.82
CA ALA A 183 2.00 -13.81 6.28
C ALA A 183 2.06 -14.73 5.06
N ARG A 184 1.50 -15.94 5.16
CA ARG A 184 1.45 -16.90 4.04
C ARG A 184 0.72 -16.37 2.81
N ARG A 185 -0.22 -15.43 2.95
CA ARG A 185 -0.91 -14.81 1.80
C ARG A 185 -0.01 -13.78 1.12
N LEU A 186 0.70 -12.98 1.91
CA LEU A 186 1.65 -11.97 1.42
C LEU A 186 2.85 -12.65 0.73
N GLU A 187 3.43 -13.67 1.36
CA GLU A 187 4.59 -14.39 0.83
C GLU A 187 4.28 -15.11 -0.48
N ARG A 188 3.07 -15.69 -0.64
CA ARG A 188 2.62 -16.30 -1.90
C ARG A 188 2.50 -15.30 -3.06
N MET A 189 2.36 -14.01 -2.76
CA MET A 189 2.35 -12.93 -3.75
C MET A 189 3.77 -12.39 -4.04
N GLY A 190 4.82 -12.99 -3.47
CA GLY A 190 6.20 -12.51 -3.58
C GLY A 190 6.52 -11.34 -2.63
N LEU A 191 5.63 -11.03 -1.68
CA LEU A 191 5.86 -10.04 -0.63
C LEU A 191 6.51 -10.72 0.58
N ASP A 192 7.73 -11.20 0.39
CA ASP A 192 8.53 -11.98 1.35
C ASP A 192 9.37 -11.10 2.31
N SER A 193 9.30 -9.78 2.18
CA SER A 193 9.95 -8.82 3.07
C SER A 193 9.06 -7.61 3.36
N LEU A 194 9.24 -6.98 4.52
CA LEU A 194 8.52 -5.75 4.88
C LEU A 194 8.81 -4.60 3.89
N GLU A 195 10.03 -4.52 3.36
CA GLU A 195 10.41 -3.59 2.30
C GLU A 195 9.55 -3.75 1.04
N ARG A 196 9.45 -4.98 0.52
CA ARG A 196 8.64 -5.27 -0.67
C ARG A 196 7.17 -5.01 -0.42
N LEU A 197 6.69 -5.33 0.78
CA LEU A 197 5.31 -5.03 1.19
C LEU A 197 5.05 -3.52 1.18
N VAL A 198 5.89 -2.71 1.82
CA VAL A 198 5.74 -1.24 1.86
C VAL A 198 5.81 -0.65 0.44
N ARG A 199 6.78 -1.08 -0.38
CA ARG A 199 6.89 -0.65 -1.79
C ARG A 199 5.66 -1.02 -2.61
N HIS A 200 5.15 -2.24 -2.45
CA HIS A 200 3.94 -2.69 -3.12
C HIS A 200 2.73 -1.83 -2.71
N ILE A 201 2.55 -1.59 -1.41
CA ILE A 201 1.46 -0.75 -0.90
C ILE A 201 1.55 0.67 -1.46
N ASN A 202 2.73 1.29 -1.43
CA ASN A 202 2.95 2.63 -1.98
C ASN A 202 2.71 2.69 -3.49
N THR A 203 3.08 1.64 -4.22
CA THR A 203 2.86 1.55 -5.67
C THR A 203 1.37 1.46 -6.01
N GLN A 204 0.63 0.61 -5.31
CA GLN A 204 -0.79 0.35 -5.60
C GLN A 204 -1.74 1.40 -4.97
N GLY A 205 -1.30 2.10 -3.91
CA GLY A 205 -2.05 3.16 -3.24
C GLY A 205 -3.16 2.65 -2.31
N ALA A 206 -4.17 3.49 -2.05
CA ALA A 206 -5.22 3.27 -1.03
C ALA A 206 -6.03 1.95 -1.16
N ARG A 207 -5.99 1.30 -2.33
CA ARG A 207 -6.74 0.07 -2.60
C ARG A 207 -5.84 -1.13 -2.93
N TRP A 208 -4.58 -1.10 -2.50
CA TRP A 208 -3.59 -2.16 -2.75
C TRP A 208 -4.10 -3.58 -2.45
N TRP A 209 -4.91 -3.72 -1.40
CA TRP A 209 -5.46 -5.01 -0.96
C TRP A 209 -6.38 -5.68 -1.98
N ARG A 210 -6.93 -4.94 -2.96
CA ARG A 210 -7.72 -5.53 -4.05
C ARG A 210 -6.93 -6.51 -4.91
N HIS A 211 -5.62 -6.38 -4.93
CA HIS A 211 -4.70 -7.25 -5.66
C HIS A 211 -4.17 -8.41 -4.80
N VAL A 212 -4.61 -8.53 -3.55
CA VAL A 212 -4.15 -9.57 -2.61
C VAL A 212 -5.33 -10.41 -2.12
N ALA A 213 -5.46 -11.60 -2.69
CA ALA A 213 -6.55 -12.52 -2.37
C ALA A 213 -6.61 -12.86 -0.87
N GLY A 214 -7.80 -12.69 -0.26
CA GLY A 214 -8.05 -13.00 1.14
C GLY A 214 -7.70 -11.91 2.14
N ILE A 215 -7.20 -10.75 1.68
CA ILE A 215 -7.02 -9.54 2.48
C ILE A 215 -8.10 -8.52 2.09
N GLY A 216 -9.12 -8.38 2.94
CA GLY A 216 -10.13 -7.33 2.80
C GLY A 216 -9.67 -6.00 3.38
N ALA A 217 -10.45 -4.93 3.14
CA ALA A 217 -10.15 -3.57 3.58
C ALA A 217 -9.83 -3.47 5.08
N GLY A 218 -10.58 -4.16 5.95
CA GLY A 218 -10.33 -4.14 7.40
C GLY A 218 -9.02 -4.81 7.81
N LYS A 219 -8.59 -5.87 7.11
CA LYS A 219 -7.26 -6.49 7.34
C LYS A 219 -6.15 -5.58 6.84
N ALA A 220 -6.35 -4.96 5.67
CA ALA A 220 -5.41 -4.02 5.09
C ALA A 220 -5.18 -2.80 5.99
N ALA A 221 -6.25 -2.21 6.53
CA ALA A 221 -6.16 -1.08 7.45
C ALA A 221 -5.36 -1.41 8.72
N ARG A 222 -5.54 -2.62 9.26
CA ARG A 222 -4.79 -3.09 10.44
C ARG A 222 -3.31 -3.28 10.13
N LEU A 223 -3.00 -3.82 8.95
CA LEU A 223 -1.63 -3.95 8.49
C LEU A 223 -0.97 -2.59 8.24
N GLN A 224 -1.70 -1.64 7.65
CA GLN A 224 -1.23 -0.28 7.45
C GLN A 224 -0.91 0.40 8.78
N ALA A 225 -1.83 0.34 9.75
CA ALA A 225 -1.60 0.90 11.09
C ALA A 225 -0.38 0.28 11.78
N TRP A 226 -0.17 -1.03 11.62
CA TRP A 226 1.01 -1.71 12.13
C TRP A 226 2.30 -1.21 11.46
N LEU A 227 2.32 -1.11 10.13
CA LEU A 227 3.47 -0.58 9.39
C LEU A 227 3.78 0.86 9.81
N GLN A 228 2.75 1.71 9.97
CA GLN A 228 2.89 3.09 10.44
C GLN A 228 3.52 3.18 11.84
N ALA A 229 3.11 2.30 12.76
CA ALA A 229 3.69 2.24 14.10
C ALA A 229 5.16 1.80 14.11
N HIS A 230 5.65 1.24 13.00
CA HIS A 230 6.99 0.66 12.86
C HIS A 230 7.84 1.34 11.77
N GLU A 231 7.44 2.49 11.23
CA GLU A 231 8.17 3.18 10.15
C GLU A 231 9.61 3.53 10.55
N ALA A 232 9.82 3.96 11.80
CA ALA A 232 11.13 4.33 12.30
C ALA A 232 12.12 3.15 12.32
N SER A 233 11.65 1.94 12.65
CA SER A 233 12.52 0.75 12.69
C SER A 233 12.67 0.08 11.32
N ILE A 234 11.61 0.11 10.50
CA ILE A 234 11.63 -0.42 9.14
C ILE A 234 12.45 0.50 8.22
N GLY A 235 12.53 1.80 8.52
CA GLY A 235 13.22 2.80 7.68
C GLY A 235 12.45 3.15 6.41
N LEU A 236 11.16 2.81 6.33
CA LEU A 236 10.29 3.08 5.19
C LEU A 236 8.94 3.57 5.67
N GLN A 237 8.35 4.51 4.94
CA GLN A 237 7.08 5.13 5.28
C GLN A 237 5.98 4.77 4.28
N LEU A 238 4.74 4.71 4.76
CA LEU A 238 3.58 4.64 3.88
C LEU A 238 3.27 6.04 3.33
N ALA A 239 3.23 6.16 2.01
CA ALA A 239 2.98 7.42 1.35
C ALA A 239 1.54 7.94 1.63
N PRO A 240 1.32 9.26 1.73
CA PRO A 240 0.02 9.83 2.07
C PRO A 240 -1.16 9.33 1.23
N HIS A 241 -0.94 9.06 -0.07
CA HIS A 241 -1.98 8.57 -0.99
C HIS A 241 -2.43 7.11 -0.73
N VAL A 242 -1.73 6.40 0.16
CA VAL A 242 -2.14 5.08 0.67
C VAL A 242 -3.18 5.22 1.78
N LEU A 243 -3.09 6.28 2.57
CA LEU A 243 -3.81 6.42 3.84
C LEU A 243 -5.19 7.06 3.67
N ALA A 244 -5.38 7.89 2.63
CA ALA A 244 -6.65 8.57 2.39
C ALA A 244 -7.13 8.43 0.93
N PRO A 245 -8.45 8.34 0.70
CA PRO A 245 -9.04 8.47 -0.62
C PRO A 245 -8.68 9.81 -1.28
N ARG A 246 -8.55 9.84 -2.62
CA ARG A 246 -8.19 11.04 -3.39
C ARG A 246 -8.92 12.33 -2.98
N ARG A 247 -10.22 12.25 -2.67
CA ARG A 247 -11.03 13.43 -2.31
C ARG A 247 -10.56 14.13 -1.03
N GLN A 248 -9.77 13.44 -0.21
CA GLN A 248 -9.25 13.91 1.07
C GLN A 248 -7.75 14.22 1.01
N LEU A 249 -7.09 13.98 -0.13
CA LEU A 249 -5.68 14.31 -0.33
C LEU A 249 -5.54 15.76 -0.79
N ASP A 250 -4.68 16.52 -0.14
CA ASP A 250 -4.30 17.85 -0.59
C ASP A 250 -3.35 17.79 -1.80
N ALA A 251 -3.06 18.96 -2.39
CA ALA A 251 -2.18 19.05 -3.55
C ALA A 251 -0.73 18.61 -3.22
N GLY A 252 -0.28 18.82 -1.98
CA GLY A 252 1.05 18.45 -1.51
C GLY A 252 1.24 16.93 -1.44
N ALA A 253 0.30 16.22 -0.81
CA ALA A 253 0.27 14.76 -0.72
C ALA A 253 0.22 14.10 -2.11
N ILE A 254 -0.59 14.66 -3.03
CA ILE A 254 -0.65 14.20 -4.42
C ILE A 254 0.70 14.43 -5.13
N ALA A 255 1.35 15.56 -4.86
CA ALA A 255 2.64 15.89 -5.44
C ALA A 255 3.79 15.01 -4.93
N GLN A 256 3.71 14.50 -3.69
CA GLN A 256 4.69 13.58 -3.09
C GLN A 256 4.50 12.13 -3.56
N ALA A 257 3.29 11.74 -3.98
CA ALA A 257 3.02 10.38 -4.46
C ALA A 257 3.89 9.98 -5.66
N VAL A 258 4.23 10.94 -6.53
CA VAL A 258 5.18 10.78 -7.64
C VAL A 258 6.19 11.93 -7.58
N PRO A 259 7.43 11.69 -7.10
CA PRO A 259 8.45 12.72 -7.06
C PRO A 259 8.87 13.13 -8.47
N ALA A 260 9.42 14.34 -8.59
CA ALA A 260 9.99 14.80 -9.85
C ALA A 260 11.27 13.99 -10.15
N ALA A 261 11.39 13.50 -11.39
CA ALA A 261 12.49 12.63 -11.79
C ALA A 261 12.66 12.61 -13.32
N THR A 262 13.83 12.17 -13.77
CA THR A 262 14.08 11.78 -15.17
C THR A 262 13.63 10.33 -15.36
N ALA A 263 12.32 10.11 -15.38
CA ALA A 263 11.71 8.79 -15.48
C ALA A 263 10.33 8.88 -16.17
N LEU A 264 9.60 7.76 -16.26
CA LEU A 264 8.21 7.73 -16.74
C LEU A 264 7.25 8.37 -15.72
N VAL A 265 7.30 9.70 -15.66
CA VAL A 265 6.48 10.56 -14.81
C VAL A 265 5.72 11.57 -15.68
N PRO A 266 4.60 12.14 -15.19
CA PRO A 266 3.90 13.19 -15.94
C PRO A 266 4.81 14.37 -16.26
N LEU A 267 4.46 15.13 -17.31
CA LEU A 267 5.21 16.28 -17.80
C LEU A 267 5.52 17.33 -16.71
N ASP A 268 4.61 17.49 -15.74
CA ASP A 268 4.74 18.43 -14.63
C ASP A 268 5.77 17.99 -13.58
N LYS A 269 6.24 16.74 -13.67
CA LYS A 269 7.22 16.09 -12.78
C LYS A 269 8.50 15.66 -13.51
N LEU A 270 8.55 15.81 -14.83
CA LEU A 270 9.71 15.42 -15.62
C LEU A 270 10.87 16.38 -15.35
N LEU A 271 12.00 15.85 -14.89
CA LEU A 271 13.28 16.56 -14.87
C LEU A 271 14.04 16.21 -16.14
N VAL A 272 14.32 17.23 -16.95
CA VAL A 272 15.06 17.06 -18.21
C VAL A 272 16.55 17.35 -17.95
N PRO A 273 17.46 16.41 -18.25
CA PRO A 273 18.89 16.65 -18.17
C PRO A 273 19.32 17.84 -19.04
N SER A 274 20.30 18.62 -18.60
CA SER A 274 20.73 19.84 -19.30
C SER A 274 21.17 19.60 -20.76
N HIS A 275 21.80 18.46 -21.05
CA HIS A 275 22.20 18.09 -22.42
C HIS A 275 21.02 17.67 -23.32
N LEU A 276 19.82 17.49 -22.77
CA LEU A 276 18.59 17.12 -23.48
C LEU A 276 17.50 18.19 -23.36
N ASP A 277 17.79 19.36 -22.78
CA ASP A 277 16.80 20.41 -22.56
C ASP A 277 16.55 21.30 -23.78
N GLY A 278 17.34 21.13 -24.84
CA GLY A 278 17.14 21.75 -26.15
C GLY A 278 17.65 23.17 -26.29
N ARG A 279 18.37 23.71 -25.29
CA ARG A 279 18.99 25.05 -25.38
C ARG A 279 19.98 25.15 -26.56
N ASP A 280 20.71 24.08 -26.84
CA ASP A 280 21.74 23.98 -27.89
C ASP A 280 21.30 23.04 -29.04
N GLY A 281 19.98 22.89 -29.25
CA GLY A 281 19.46 21.97 -30.25
C GLY A 281 19.82 22.36 -31.69
N ARG A 282 20.03 21.37 -32.57
CA ARG A 282 20.44 21.61 -33.97
C ARG A 282 19.43 22.41 -34.79
N ASN A 283 18.14 22.31 -34.46
CA ASN A 283 17.04 23.04 -35.10
C ASN A 283 16.54 24.20 -34.19
N ARG A 284 17.34 24.64 -33.22
CA ARG A 284 17.01 25.79 -32.36
C ARG A 284 17.26 27.09 -33.12
N ALA A 285 16.22 27.93 -33.24
CA ALA A 285 16.37 29.26 -33.84
C ALA A 285 17.14 30.22 -32.92
N PRO A 286 17.81 31.26 -33.46
CA PRO A 286 18.51 32.26 -32.66
C PRO A 286 17.59 32.92 -31.62
N ALA A 287 18.11 33.16 -30.40
CA ALA A 287 17.33 33.73 -29.30
C ALA A 287 16.68 35.08 -29.64
N SER A 288 17.32 35.89 -30.50
CA SER A 288 16.78 37.17 -30.99
C SER A 288 15.49 37.05 -31.81
N ARG A 289 15.17 35.86 -32.34
CA ARG A 289 13.93 35.57 -33.08
C ARG A 289 12.86 34.92 -32.21
N CYS A 290 13.19 34.52 -30.99
CA CYS A 290 12.30 33.78 -30.12
C CYS A 290 11.29 34.72 -29.45
N ALA A 291 10.02 34.61 -29.85
CA ALA A 291 8.91 35.35 -29.24
C ALA A 291 8.36 34.67 -27.97
N LEU A 292 8.93 33.53 -27.56
CA LEU A 292 8.57 32.83 -26.33
C LEU A 292 9.50 33.23 -25.20
N GLU A 293 8.93 33.50 -24.03
CA GLU A 293 9.64 33.45 -22.75
C GLU A 293 9.91 31.99 -22.35
N ALA A 294 10.80 31.33 -23.06
CA ALA A 294 11.21 29.94 -22.85
C ALA A 294 12.73 29.82 -22.90
N ALA A 295 13.30 29.03 -21.99
CA ALA A 295 14.74 28.74 -21.96
C ALA A 295 15.04 27.31 -22.45
N THR A 296 14.06 26.41 -22.35
CA THR A 296 14.18 24.99 -22.72
C THR A 296 13.03 24.53 -23.61
N ASP A 297 13.18 23.38 -24.25
CA ASP A 297 12.12 22.72 -25.02
C ASP A 297 10.88 22.46 -24.16
N LEU A 298 11.09 22.07 -22.90
CA LEU A 298 10.01 21.86 -21.95
C LEU A 298 9.23 23.16 -21.69
N ASP A 299 9.92 24.28 -21.54
CA ASP A 299 9.27 25.60 -21.38
C ASP A 299 8.50 25.98 -22.64
N ALA A 300 9.08 25.80 -23.82
CA ALA A 300 8.44 26.12 -25.09
C ALA A 300 7.16 25.29 -25.31
N VAL A 301 7.20 24.00 -24.98
CA VAL A 301 6.02 23.12 -25.00
C VAL A 301 4.97 23.57 -23.97
N ARG A 302 5.37 23.99 -22.77
CA ARG A 302 4.44 24.55 -21.77
C ARG A 302 3.78 25.83 -22.27
N ARG A 303 4.52 26.72 -22.93
CA ARG A 303 3.96 27.92 -23.57
C ARG A 303 2.94 27.54 -24.64
N TRP A 304 3.23 26.54 -25.48
CA TRP A 304 2.26 26.03 -26.45
C TRP A 304 0.99 25.50 -25.78
N LEU A 305 1.10 24.65 -24.76
CA LEU A 305 -0.05 24.09 -24.04
C LEU A 305 -0.92 25.18 -23.39
N ASN A 306 -0.31 26.28 -22.93
CA ASN A 306 -1.01 27.40 -22.32
C ASN A 306 -1.59 28.39 -23.34
N SER A 307 -1.04 28.45 -24.56
CA SER A 307 -1.46 29.40 -25.60
C SER A 307 -2.81 29.09 -26.25
N GLY A 308 -3.28 27.84 -26.18
CA GLY A 308 -4.50 27.39 -26.87
C GLY A 308 -4.41 27.37 -28.41
N ALA A 309 -3.19 27.48 -28.97
CA ALA A 309 -2.91 27.99 -30.31
C ALA A 309 -3.35 27.15 -31.54
N ARG A 310 -4.37 26.29 -31.46
CA ARG A 310 -4.83 25.54 -32.65
C ARG A 310 -6.32 25.46 -32.94
N THR A 311 -7.11 26.39 -32.40
CA THR A 311 -8.53 26.52 -32.78
C THR A 311 -8.87 27.75 -33.59
N GLY A 312 -7.89 28.55 -34.04
CA GLY A 312 -8.19 29.84 -34.69
C GLY A 312 -8.85 30.86 -33.73
N GLN A 313 -8.73 30.62 -32.41
CA GLN A 313 -9.25 31.47 -31.35
C GLN A 313 -8.08 31.92 -30.47
N ALA A 314 -7.27 32.83 -30.99
CA ALA A 314 -6.27 33.51 -30.18
C ALA A 314 -6.97 34.17 -28.98
N GLY A 315 -6.52 33.87 -27.77
CA GLY A 315 -7.08 34.45 -26.54
C GLY A 315 -8.21 33.68 -25.86
N ARG A 316 -8.60 32.48 -26.34
CA ARG A 316 -9.60 31.64 -25.64
C ARG A 316 -8.99 30.33 -25.14
N ALA A 317 -9.24 30.00 -23.87
CA ALA A 317 -8.81 28.73 -23.29
C ALA A 317 -9.39 27.53 -24.06
N LEU A 318 -8.55 26.54 -24.36
CA LEU A 318 -8.98 25.28 -24.96
C LEU A 318 -10.04 24.61 -24.07
N GLN A 319 -11.02 23.95 -24.71
CA GLN A 319 -11.91 23.07 -23.96
C GLN A 319 -11.10 22.04 -23.16
N PRO A 320 -11.51 21.71 -21.91
CA PRO A 320 -10.72 20.85 -21.03
C PRO A 320 -10.35 19.48 -21.65
N ALA A 321 -11.21 18.90 -22.49
CA ALA A 321 -10.93 17.63 -23.18
C ALA A 321 -9.82 17.76 -24.24
N THR A 322 -9.82 18.85 -25.01
CA THR A 322 -8.82 19.14 -26.03
C THR A 322 -7.47 19.43 -25.39
N ALA A 323 -7.44 20.25 -24.33
CA ALA A 323 -6.22 20.54 -23.58
C ALA A 323 -5.57 19.26 -23.02
N ARG A 324 -6.37 18.33 -22.47
CA ARG A 324 -5.86 17.02 -22.01
C ARG A 324 -5.24 16.20 -23.13
N SER A 325 -5.87 16.18 -24.30
CA SER A 325 -5.36 15.43 -25.46
C SER A 325 -4.03 16.00 -25.96
N TYR A 326 -3.90 17.32 -26.01
CA TYR A 326 -2.69 18.00 -26.45
C TYR A 326 -1.53 17.77 -25.47
N ARG A 327 -1.79 17.92 -24.17
CA ARG A 327 -0.81 17.62 -23.12
C ARG A 327 -0.34 16.17 -23.21
N LYS A 328 -1.26 15.23 -23.38
CA LYS A 328 -0.95 13.80 -23.49
C LYS A 328 0.02 13.50 -24.64
N GLU A 329 -0.18 14.07 -25.82
CA GLU A 329 0.72 13.79 -26.95
C GLU A 329 2.07 14.50 -26.82
N ALA A 330 2.11 15.74 -26.32
CA ALA A 330 3.39 16.42 -26.04
C ALA A 330 4.20 15.72 -24.94
N GLU A 331 3.53 15.26 -23.88
CA GLU A 331 4.13 14.49 -22.78
C GLU A 331 4.74 13.19 -23.28
N ARG A 332 4.04 12.43 -24.13
CA ARG A 332 4.59 11.21 -24.74
C ARG A 332 5.84 11.48 -25.56
N LEU A 333 5.81 12.53 -26.38
CA LEU A 333 6.95 12.87 -27.23
C LEU A 333 8.16 13.26 -26.38
N LEU A 334 7.98 14.16 -25.39
CA LEU A 334 9.09 14.60 -24.54
C LEU A 334 9.66 13.46 -23.69
N LEU A 335 8.82 12.59 -23.13
CA LEU A 335 9.29 11.40 -22.43
C LEU A 335 10.10 10.49 -23.35
N TRP A 336 9.67 10.31 -24.60
CA TRP A 336 10.38 9.45 -25.55
C TRP A 336 11.71 10.06 -25.96
N CYS A 337 11.75 11.38 -26.20
CA CYS A 337 12.98 12.13 -26.47
C CYS A 337 14.03 11.94 -25.37
N VAL A 338 13.60 12.05 -24.11
CA VAL A 338 14.49 12.05 -22.95
C VAL A 338 14.88 10.66 -22.49
N LEU A 339 13.97 9.67 -22.55
CA LEU A 339 14.20 8.34 -21.98
C LEU A 339 14.66 7.32 -23.02
N GLU A 340 14.11 7.37 -24.22
CA GLU A 340 14.35 6.34 -25.25
C GLU A 340 15.33 6.83 -26.32
N HIS A 341 15.13 8.04 -26.84
CA HIS A 341 15.86 8.54 -28.01
C HIS A 341 17.13 9.32 -27.67
N GLN A 342 17.27 9.75 -26.41
CA GLN A 342 18.42 10.54 -25.91
C GLN A 342 18.73 11.76 -26.80
N LYS A 343 17.69 12.47 -27.24
CA LYS A 343 17.81 13.61 -28.15
C LYS A 343 16.80 14.70 -27.78
N PRO A 344 17.21 15.98 -27.66
CA PRO A 344 16.26 17.06 -27.35
C PRO A 344 15.23 17.23 -28.48
N LEU A 345 14.06 17.75 -28.13
CA LEU A 345 12.96 17.97 -29.08
C LEU A 345 13.39 18.92 -30.20
N SER A 346 14.17 19.95 -29.88
CA SER A 346 14.76 20.90 -30.84
C SER A 346 15.89 20.33 -31.70
N SER A 347 16.21 19.04 -31.60
CA SER A 347 17.12 18.37 -32.53
C SER A 347 16.45 17.25 -33.34
N LEU A 348 15.16 16.99 -33.13
CA LEU A 348 14.46 15.96 -33.90
C LEU A 348 14.37 16.33 -35.38
N GLY A 349 14.58 15.34 -36.24
CA GLY A 349 14.30 15.36 -37.67
C GLY A 349 13.13 14.44 -38.04
N ALA A 350 12.86 14.34 -39.35
CA ALA A 350 11.75 13.53 -39.88
C ALA A 350 11.89 12.03 -39.52
N GLU A 351 13.09 11.47 -39.65
CA GLU A 351 13.36 10.06 -39.33
C GLU A 351 13.13 9.72 -37.85
N ASP A 352 13.48 10.65 -36.95
CA ASP A 352 13.25 10.49 -35.52
C ASP A 352 11.75 10.43 -35.21
N LEU A 353 10.95 11.25 -35.89
CA LEU A 353 9.50 11.25 -35.71
C LEU A 353 8.85 10.00 -36.29
N ASP A 354 9.35 9.47 -37.40
CA ASP A 354 8.89 8.18 -37.91
C ASP A 354 9.28 7.03 -36.97
N ALA A 355 10.43 7.09 -36.30
CA ALA A 355 10.78 6.16 -35.21
C ALA A 355 9.83 6.30 -34.01
N TYR A 356 9.51 7.52 -33.59
CA TYR A 356 8.53 7.78 -32.52
C TYR A 356 7.14 7.23 -32.84
N PHE A 357 6.63 7.41 -34.07
CA PHE A 357 5.31 6.87 -34.44
C PHE A 357 5.30 5.34 -34.52
N ARG A 358 6.41 4.71 -34.94
CA ARG A 358 6.57 3.25 -34.84
C ARG A 358 6.60 2.78 -33.38
N PHE A 359 7.28 3.52 -32.51
CA PHE A 359 7.29 3.26 -31.07
C PHE A 359 5.88 3.32 -30.47
N LEU A 360 5.05 4.30 -30.84
CA LEU A 360 3.66 4.36 -30.39
C LEU A 360 2.79 3.19 -30.90
N ALA A 361 3.11 2.64 -32.08
CA ALA A 361 2.44 1.46 -32.62
C ALA A 361 2.82 0.17 -31.90
N ALA A 362 4.01 0.10 -31.30
CA ALA A 362 4.51 -1.07 -30.59
C ALA A 362 5.37 -0.68 -29.36
N PRO A 363 4.78 -0.05 -28.33
CA PRO A 363 5.52 0.42 -27.17
C PRO A 363 5.96 -0.78 -26.30
N PRO A 364 7.14 -0.71 -25.66
CA PRO A 364 7.60 -1.75 -24.76
C PRO A 364 6.68 -1.86 -23.54
N PRO A 365 6.55 -3.04 -22.89
CA PRO A 365 5.58 -3.25 -21.80
C PRO A 365 5.71 -2.28 -20.63
N HIS A 366 6.93 -1.81 -20.32
CA HIS A 366 7.16 -0.89 -19.21
C HIS A 366 6.65 0.54 -19.49
N TRP A 367 6.34 0.89 -20.74
CA TRP A 367 5.64 2.12 -21.14
C TRP A 367 4.12 1.99 -21.08
N CYS A 368 3.59 0.79 -20.88
CA CYS A 368 2.17 0.48 -20.88
C CYS A 368 1.66 0.36 -19.44
N GLY A 369 0.61 1.12 -19.11
CA GLY A 369 -0.01 1.11 -17.79
C GLY A 369 -1.50 0.80 -17.82
N PRO A 370 -2.14 0.70 -16.65
CA PRO A 370 -3.57 0.44 -16.55
C PRO A 370 -4.39 1.56 -17.21
N ARG A 371 -5.53 1.18 -17.81
CA ARG A 371 -6.47 2.15 -18.38
C ARG A 371 -6.92 3.15 -17.32
N HIS A 372 -7.03 4.41 -17.71
CA HIS A 372 -7.42 5.50 -16.81
C HIS A 372 -6.49 5.65 -15.59
N GLY A 373 -5.23 5.21 -15.71
CA GLY A 373 -4.19 5.44 -14.71
C GLY A 373 -4.11 6.91 -14.32
N GLN A 374 -4.20 7.18 -13.03
CA GLN A 374 -4.18 8.55 -12.53
C GLN A 374 -2.75 9.11 -12.60
N ARG A 375 -2.56 10.34 -13.11
CA ARG A 375 -1.24 10.95 -13.32
C ARG A 375 -0.34 10.99 -12.08
N TRP A 376 -0.94 11.04 -10.89
CA TRP A 376 -0.23 11.05 -9.61
C TRP A 376 0.02 9.65 -9.03
N SER A 377 -0.40 8.59 -9.74
CA SER A 377 -0.14 7.22 -9.33
C SER A 377 1.27 6.81 -9.76
N PRO A 378 2.03 6.10 -8.92
CA PRO A 378 3.30 5.47 -9.31
C PRO A 378 3.16 4.47 -10.47
N LEU A 379 1.95 3.92 -10.67
CA LEU A 379 1.62 3.03 -11.78
C LEU A 379 1.27 3.77 -13.08
N TRP A 380 1.23 5.10 -13.06
CA TRP A 380 0.94 5.87 -14.26
C TRP A 380 1.96 5.58 -15.35
N ARG A 381 1.45 5.45 -16.57
CA ARG A 381 2.26 5.32 -17.78
C ARG A 381 1.65 6.14 -18.91
N PRO A 382 2.48 6.61 -19.85
CA PRO A 382 2.04 7.49 -20.94
C PRO A 382 1.14 6.80 -21.99
N VAL A 383 1.22 5.48 -22.12
CA VAL A 383 0.34 4.69 -23.00
C VAL A 383 -0.34 3.55 -22.23
N GLU A 384 -1.52 3.15 -22.70
CA GLU A 384 -2.28 2.01 -22.14
C GLU A 384 -1.98 0.69 -22.88
N GLY A 385 -1.20 0.78 -23.96
CA GLY A 385 -0.91 -0.30 -24.91
C GLY A 385 -0.58 0.26 -26.30
N PRO A 386 -0.35 -0.62 -27.29
CA PRO A 386 -0.19 -0.27 -28.70
C PRO A 386 -1.30 0.65 -29.22
N LEU A 387 -0.95 1.77 -29.87
CA LEU A 387 -1.94 2.66 -30.47
C LEU A 387 -2.43 2.12 -31.82
N CYS A 388 -3.73 2.25 -32.06
CA CYS A 388 -4.29 1.98 -33.38
C CYS A 388 -3.91 3.09 -34.39
N ALA A 389 -4.00 2.78 -35.68
CA ALA A 389 -3.64 3.73 -36.74
C ALA A 389 -4.40 5.06 -36.68
N ALA A 390 -5.66 5.06 -36.22
CA ALA A 390 -6.43 6.29 -36.04
C ALA A 390 -5.86 7.18 -34.92
N ALA A 391 -5.47 6.58 -33.80
CA ALA A 391 -4.85 7.29 -32.69
C ALA A 391 -3.47 7.86 -33.06
N ILE A 392 -2.67 7.11 -33.84
CA ILE A 392 -1.38 7.60 -34.36
C ILE A 392 -1.57 8.79 -35.29
N ARG A 393 -2.56 8.76 -36.21
CA ARG A 393 -2.88 9.90 -37.08
C ARG A 393 -3.29 11.14 -36.28
N GLN A 394 -4.07 10.96 -35.22
CA GLN A 394 -4.45 12.05 -34.33
C GLN A 394 -3.23 12.62 -33.59
N ALA A 395 -2.37 11.76 -33.03
CA ALA A 395 -1.14 12.18 -32.37
C ALA A 395 -0.24 12.99 -33.33
N ARG A 396 -0.07 12.50 -34.57
CA ARG A 396 0.67 13.23 -35.62
C ARG A 396 0.09 14.61 -35.89
N THR A 397 -1.23 14.73 -35.97
CA THR A 397 -1.92 16.01 -36.23
C THR A 397 -1.71 17.01 -35.09
N ILE A 398 -1.75 16.54 -33.84
CA ILE A 398 -1.53 17.37 -32.65
C ILE A 398 -0.06 17.83 -32.59
N LEU A 399 0.88 16.91 -32.78
CA LEU A 399 2.32 17.21 -32.75
C LEU A 399 2.76 18.10 -33.91
N GLN A 400 2.16 17.94 -35.09
CA GLN A 400 2.37 18.89 -36.19
C GLN A 400 1.96 20.31 -35.76
N GLY A 401 0.88 20.43 -35.00
CA GLY A 401 0.47 21.69 -34.42
C GLY A 401 1.43 22.29 -33.41
N LEU A 402 2.06 21.45 -32.59
CA LEU A 402 3.14 21.86 -31.70
C LEU A 402 4.33 22.40 -32.50
N PHE A 403 4.85 21.64 -33.45
CA PHE A 403 6.03 22.05 -34.22
C PHE A 403 5.78 23.32 -35.04
N LEU A 404 4.61 23.46 -35.67
CA LEU A 404 4.25 24.68 -36.40
C LEU A 404 4.21 25.91 -35.47
N PHE A 405 3.64 25.78 -34.27
CA PHE A 405 3.65 26.87 -33.29
C PHE A 405 5.07 27.23 -32.86
N LEU A 406 5.92 26.23 -32.63
CA LEU A 406 7.31 26.47 -32.23
C LEU A 406 8.12 27.18 -33.33
N VAL A 407 7.86 26.88 -34.60
CA VAL A 407 8.45 27.64 -35.73
C VAL A 407 7.87 29.05 -35.81
N GLU A 408 6.54 29.19 -35.75
CA GLU A 408 5.84 30.49 -35.80
C GLU A 408 6.33 31.45 -34.72
N ARG A 409 6.65 30.93 -33.53
CA ARG A 409 7.16 31.72 -32.40
C ARG A 409 8.68 31.80 -32.33
N GLY A 410 9.40 31.32 -33.34
CA GLY A 410 10.85 31.41 -33.43
C GLY A 410 11.60 30.58 -32.37
N TRP A 411 10.98 29.51 -31.86
CA TRP A 411 11.68 28.50 -31.07
C TRP A 411 12.50 27.56 -31.98
N LEU A 412 11.90 27.10 -33.08
CA LEU A 412 12.57 26.24 -34.07
C LEU A 412 12.82 26.98 -35.39
N ILE A 413 13.82 26.53 -36.15
CA ILE A 413 14.13 27.06 -37.48
C ILE A 413 13.12 26.52 -38.50
N GLU A 414 12.91 25.21 -38.48
CA GLU A 414 12.02 24.50 -39.40
C GLU A 414 11.17 23.43 -38.70
N THR A 415 10.10 22.98 -39.35
CA THR A 415 9.27 21.90 -38.81
C THR A 415 9.85 20.53 -39.21
N PRO A 416 10.19 19.64 -38.25
CA PRO A 416 10.57 18.27 -38.58
C PRO A 416 9.36 17.42 -39.00
N LEU A 417 8.15 17.96 -38.86
CA LEU A 417 6.89 17.30 -39.20
C LEU A 417 6.09 18.17 -40.17
N PRO A 418 6.44 18.19 -41.47
CA PRO A 418 5.69 18.94 -42.46
C PRO A 418 4.26 18.40 -42.60
N ALA A 419 3.37 19.25 -43.10
CA ALA A 419 2.00 18.84 -43.38
C ALA A 419 1.98 17.69 -44.38
N LEU A 420 1.19 16.66 -44.08
CA LEU A 420 0.86 15.66 -45.09
C LEU A 420 0.16 16.42 -46.22
N LEU A 421 0.80 16.48 -47.39
CA LEU A 421 0.20 17.03 -48.60
C LEU A 421 -1.16 16.34 -48.76
N ARG A 422 -2.26 17.11 -48.67
CA ARG A 422 -3.58 16.60 -49.03
C ARG A 422 -3.45 16.16 -50.48
N ARG A 423 -3.46 14.85 -50.72
CA ARG A 423 -3.59 14.29 -52.07
C ARG A 423 -4.81 14.97 -52.67
N GLN A 424 -4.62 15.90 -53.61
CA GLN A 424 -5.73 16.49 -54.32
C GLN A 424 -6.46 15.32 -54.96
N ARG A 425 -7.69 15.05 -54.53
CA ARG A 425 -8.59 14.20 -55.31
C ARG A 425 -8.72 14.91 -56.65
N GLY A 426 -8.11 14.35 -57.68
CA GLY A 426 -8.16 14.90 -59.03
C GLY A 426 -9.62 15.17 -59.39
N ARG A 427 -9.94 16.44 -59.63
CA ARG A 427 -11.11 16.80 -60.44
C ARG A 427 -10.78 16.33 -61.85
N GLY A 428 -11.26 15.13 -62.21
CA GLY A 428 -11.36 14.73 -63.59
C GLY A 428 -12.38 15.62 -64.28
N SER A 429 -11.92 16.69 -64.91
CA SER A 429 -12.68 17.39 -65.95
C SER A 429 -12.60 16.55 -67.21
N ALA A 430 -13.57 15.66 -67.41
CA ALA A 430 -13.81 15.07 -68.71
C ALA A 430 -14.81 15.98 -69.44
N LEU A 431 -14.29 16.83 -70.34
CA LEU A 431 -15.09 17.47 -71.38
C LEU A 431 -15.68 16.37 -72.28
N PRO A 432 -17.00 16.36 -72.55
CA PRO A 432 -17.56 15.41 -73.51
C PRO A 432 -17.18 15.80 -74.94
N PRO A 433 -16.97 14.83 -75.85
CA PRO A 433 -16.70 15.12 -77.25
C PRO A 433 -17.97 15.60 -77.97
N ASN A 434 -17.76 16.63 -78.78
CA ASN A 434 -18.71 17.25 -79.70
C ASN A 434 -19.30 16.20 -80.66
N ARG A 435 -20.62 16.04 -80.72
CA ARG A 435 -21.32 15.25 -81.76
C ARG A 435 -21.99 16.22 -82.75
N PRO A 436 -21.88 16.00 -84.08
CA PRO A 436 -22.56 16.83 -85.05
C PRO A 436 -24.06 16.48 -85.09
N ILE A 437 -24.90 17.51 -85.19
CA ILE A 437 -26.34 17.39 -85.42
C ILE A 437 -26.53 17.11 -86.92
N VAL A 438 -27.03 15.92 -87.25
CA VAL A 438 -27.66 15.63 -88.55
C VAL A 438 -29.16 15.90 -88.38
N ALA A 439 -29.67 16.87 -89.11
CA ALA A 439 -31.09 17.13 -89.25
C ALA A 439 -31.71 16.10 -90.21
N LEU A 440 -32.89 15.56 -89.87
CA LEU A 440 -33.87 15.04 -90.82
C LEU A 440 -35.24 14.93 -90.15
N VAL A 441 -36.12 15.83 -90.62
CA VAL A 441 -37.60 15.79 -90.80
C VAL A 441 -38.47 15.43 -89.60
#